data_AF-A0A538AYF5-F1
#
_entry.id   AF-A0A538AYF5-F1
#
_cell.length_a   1.000
_cell.length_b   1.000
_cell.length_c   1.000
_cell.angle_alpha   90.00
_cell.angle_beta   90.00
_cell.angle_gamma   90.00
#
_symmetry.space_group_name_H-M   'P 1'
#
loop_
_entity.id
_entity.type
_entity.pdbx_description
1 polymer ?
#
loop_
_entity_poly.entity_id
_entity_poly.type
_entity_poly.pdbx_seq_one_letter_code
_entity_poly.pdbx_strand_id
1 'polypeptide(L)'
;MRRFVWRQLRARPSRTATLGAGILVAAVSFVLLTSAVSTSALQVQGKVASNWKTAYDILVRPSGSTTPLEREQELVADNYLSGIFGGITFTQWREILKIPGIDVAAPIANIGYVMLRTSVPVPLSRFTSDAPVQLYRIKGTWVANGGTSRYPSANLYFYLTRRDRFALESGDIHEIVSGQRGRPLVCSGFYTTVGDLKSPFDLKGSEAIYCYSSRSGDTEGLYGTPDSPFRPGDFGVLAPISFPVMLAAIDPVQEARLIGLDRSVIEGRFLSEGEPARVRKTPDTRIKVVPILASTKTFVDEDFQASIERLAVPSGTDVPSLLGSRRARHFLSGLAGSFVGKDTIPVGPSYERLLDSISKPPAFF
;
A
#
# COMPACT_ATOMS: atom_id res chain seq x y z
N MET A 1 -29.91 -66.45 0.35
CA MET A 1 -28.88 -65.40 0.17
C MET A 1 -28.63 -64.52 1.41
N ARG A 2 -29.62 -63.79 1.97
CA ARG A 2 -29.39 -62.89 3.14
C ARG A 2 -28.72 -63.57 4.36
N ARG A 3 -29.08 -64.82 4.68
CA ARG A 3 -28.45 -65.59 5.78
C ARG A 3 -26.97 -65.92 5.52
N PHE A 4 -26.59 -66.13 4.27
CA PHE A 4 -25.20 -66.42 3.88
C PHE A 4 -24.31 -65.18 3.98
N VAL A 5 -24.81 -64.04 3.51
CA VAL A 5 -24.14 -62.73 3.63
C VAL A 5 -23.93 -62.35 5.10
N TRP A 6 -24.96 -62.51 5.95
CA TRP A 6 -24.85 -62.27 7.39
C TRP A 6 -23.80 -63.16 8.09
N ARG A 7 -23.68 -64.42 7.65
CA ARG A 7 -22.70 -65.35 8.21
C ARG A 7 -21.28 -64.99 7.78
N GLN A 8 -21.07 -64.53 6.55
CA GLN A 8 -19.78 -64.01 6.11
C GLN A 8 -19.38 -62.69 6.80
N LEU A 9 -20.33 -61.78 7.04
CA LEU A 9 -20.10 -60.53 7.78
C LEU A 9 -19.64 -60.80 9.23
N ARG A 10 -20.20 -61.82 9.90
CA ARG A 10 -19.77 -62.22 11.25
C ARG A 10 -18.48 -63.03 11.28
N ALA A 11 -18.21 -63.84 10.27
CA ALA A 11 -17.06 -64.75 10.27
C ALA A 11 -15.73 -64.08 9.94
N ARG A 12 -15.73 -62.89 9.32
CA ARG A 12 -14.51 -62.14 8.93
C ARG A 12 -14.59 -60.66 9.32
N PRO A 13 -14.69 -60.35 10.62
CA PRO A 13 -15.00 -58.99 11.11
C PRO A 13 -13.97 -57.95 10.69
N SER A 14 -12.68 -58.32 10.62
CA SER A 14 -11.60 -57.40 10.19
C SER A 14 -11.79 -56.93 8.74
N ARG A 15 -12.01 -57.85 7.79
CA ARG A 15 -12.17 -57.51 6.36
C ARG A 15 -13.42 -56.69 6.11
N THR A 16 -14.53 -57.02 6.78
CA THR A 16 -15.77 -56.25 6.70
C THR A 16 -15.61 -54.86 7.28
N ALA A 17 -14.90 -54.71 8.41
CA ALA A 17 -14.62 -53.42 9.00
C ALA A 17 -13.74 -52.55 8.08
N THR A 18 -12.69 -53.11 7.48
CA THR A 18 -11.82 -52.35 6.55
C THR A 18 -12.57 -51.90 5.29
N LEU A 19 -13.39 -52.78 4.69
CA LEU A 19 -14.23 -52.42 3.53
C LEU A 19 -15.28 -51.37 3.89
N GLY A 20 -15.95 -51.54 5.04
CA GLY A 20 -16.93 -50.57 5.53
C GLY A 20 -16.30 -49.20 5.81
N ALA A 21 -15.13 -49.18 6.47
CA ALA A 21 -14.39 -47.95 6.72
C ALA A 21 -13.93 -47.28 5.41
N GLY A 22 -13.43 -48.04 4.44
CA GLY A 22 -13.03 -47.50 3.15
C GLY A 22 -14.20 -46.87 2.38
N ILE A 23 -15.35 -47.55 2.33
CA ILE A 23 -16.57 -47.01 1.71
C ILE A 23 -17.07 -45.78 2.47
N LEU A 24 -17.02 -45.80 3.80
CA LEU A 24 -17.45 -44.68 4.63
C LEU A 24 -16.56 -43.46 4.43
N VAL A 25 -15.23 -43.63 4.40
CA VAL A 25 -14.29 -42.55 4.08
C VAL A 25 -14.55 -42.01 2.68
N ALA A 26 -14.70 -42.86 1.67
CA ALA A 26 -14.98 -42.41 0.31
C ALA A 26 -16.30 -41.64 0.20
N ALA A 27 -17.37 -42.11 0.84
CA ALA A 27 -18.67 -41.44 0.85
C ALA A 27 -18.60 -40.09 1.58
N VAL A 28 -17.95 -40.02 2.74
CA VAL A 28 -17.77 -38.77 3.50
C VAL A 28 -16.93 -37.78 2.71
N SER A 29 -15.81 -38.21 2.10
CA SER A 29 -14.98 -37.36 1.26
C SER A 29 -15.75 -36.82 0.04
N PHE A 30 -16.53 -37.67 -0.62
CA PHE A 30 -17.36 -37.24 -1.76
C PHE A 30 -18.40 -36.21 -1.32
N VAL A 31 -19.14 -36.46 -0.23
CA VAL A 31 -20.14 -35.52 0.30
C VAL A 31 -19.51 -34.19 0.72
N LEU A 32 -18.36 -34.22 1.41
CA LEU A 32 -17.64 -33.01 1.81
C LEU A 32 -17.18 -32.20 0.58
N LEU A 33 -16.63 -32.86 -0.43
CA LEU A 33 -16.20 -32.22 -1.66
C LEU A 33 -17.38 -31.59 -2.42
N THR A 34 -18.48 -32.34 -2.59
CA THR A 34 -19.69 -31.83 -3.25
C THR A 34 -20.27 -30.65 -2.48
N SER A 35 -20.35 -30.74 -1.14
CA SER A 35 -20.83 -29.64 -0.32
C SER A 35 -19.96 -28.40 -0.47
N ALA A 36 -18.63 -28.53 -0.43
CA ALA A 36 -17.72 -27.42 -0.60
C ALA A 36 -17.89 -26.75 -1.98
N VAL A 37 -17.98 -27.54 -3.06
CA VAL A 37 -18.19 -27.04 -4.42
C VAL A 37 -19.54 -26.32 -4.54
N SER A 38 -20.63 -26.90 -4.02
CA SER A 38 -21.95 -26.26 -4.05
C SER A 38 -21.98 -24.98 -3.23
N THR A 39 -21.35 -24.94 -2.06
CA THR A 39 -21.23 -23.72 -1.25
C THR A 39 -20.42 -22.65 -1.97
N SER A 40 -19.31 -23.00 -2.61
CA SER A 40 -18.52 -22.06 -3.41
C SER A 40 -19.33 -21.52 -4.59
N ALA A 41 -20.04 -22.37 -5.33
CA ALA A 41 -20.88 -21.95 -6.44
C ALA A 41 -22.01 -21.00 -5.98
N LEU A 42 -22.66 -21.31 -4.85
CA LEU A 42 -23.70 -20.46 -4.26
C LEU A 42 -23.14 -19.13 -3.75
N GLN A 43 -21.94 -19.12 -3.15
CA GLN A 43 -21.30 -17.87 -2.75
C GLN A 43 -20.91 -17.01 -3.94
N VAL A 44 -20.42 -17.61 -5.03
CA VAL A 44 -20.10 -16.89 -6.27
C VAL A 44 -21.37 -16.33 -6.91
N GLN A 45 -22.39 -17.17 -7.12
CA GLN A 45 -23.67 -16.72 -7.68
C GLN A 45 -24.33 -15.68 -6.78
N GLY A 46 -24.31 -15.86 -5.46
CA GLY A 46 -24.84 -14.90 -4.50
C GLY A 46 -24.12 -13.56 -4.56
N LYS A 47 -22.78 -13.57 -4.61
CA LYS A 47 -21.96 -12.35 -4.77
C LYS A 47 -22.20 -11.66 -6.11
N VAL A 48 -22.33 -12.41 -7.21
CA VAL A 48 -22.65 -11.83 -8.52
C VAL A 48 -24.08 -11.27 -8.50
N ALA A 49 -25.06 -12.04 -8.00
CA ALA A 49 -26.46 -11.62 -7.91
C ALA A 49 -26.69 -10.45 -6.95
N SER A 50 -25.80 -10.23 -5.97
CA SER A 50 -25.88 -9.04 -5.10
C SER A 50 -25.17 -7.81 -5.68
N ASN A 51 -24.32 -7.98 -6.69
CA ASN A 51 -23.48 -6.90 -7.24
C ASN A 51 -23.64 -6.70 -8.77
N TRP A 52 -24.52 -7.45 -9.45
CA TRP A 52 -24.71 -7.32 -10.90
C TRP A 52 -25.34 -5.99 -11.31
N LYS A 53 -26.10 -5.38 -10.39
CA LYS A 53 -26.70 -4.06 -10.62
C LYS A 53 -25.63 -3.01 -10.36
N THR A 54 -25.10 -2.45 -11.44
CA THR A 54 -24.17 -1.32 -11.43
C THR A 54 -24.84 -0.07 -10.87
N ALA A 55 -24.03 0.88 -10.42
CA ALA A 55 -24.51 2.20 -10.00
C ALA A 55 -25.15 3.02 -11.14
N TYR A 56 -24.80 2.69 -12.39
CA TYR A 56 -25.25 3.37 -13.61
C TYR A 56 -25.95 2.36 -14.52
N ASP A 57 -27.12 2.71 -15.05
CA ASP A 57 -27.87 1.84 -15.98
C ASP A 57 -27.40 2.01 -17.45
N ILE A 58 -26.99 3.23 -17.83
CA ILE A 58 -26.61 3.57 -19.20
C ILE A 58 -25.30 4.38 -19.18
N LEU A 59 -24.30 3.91 -19.93
CA LEU A 59 -23.07 4.64 -20.18
C LEU A 59 -23.17 5.45 -21.48
N VAL A 60 -23.14 6.78 -21.36
CA VAL A 60 -23.09 7.68 -22.52
C VAL A 60 -21.65 8.12 -22.75
N ARG A 61 -21.16 7.96 -23.98
CA ARG A 61 -19.77 8.27 -24.37
C ARG A 61 -19.75 9.20 -25.58
N PRO A 62 -18.68 10.00 -25.78
CA PRO A 62 -18.53 10.80 -26.99
C PRO A 62 -18.49 9.90 -28.24
N SER A 63 -18.90 10.45 -29.38
CA SER A 63 -18.84 9.73 -30.66
C SER A 63 -17.41 9.29 -30.99
N GLY A 64 -17.26 8.08 -31.54
CA GLY A 64 -15.96 7.52 -31.90
C GLY A 64 -15.14 6.94 -30.73
N SER A 65 -15.70 6.86 -29.53
CA SER A 65 -15.03 6.28 -28.34
C SER A 65 -15.03 4.74 -28.28
N THR A 66 -15.77 4.07 -29.15
CA THR A 66 -15.84 2.60 -29.16
C THR A 66 -14.50 1.99 -29.56
N THR A 67 -13.94 1.13 -28.70
CA THR A 67 -12.63 0.52 -28.96
C THR A 67 -12.72 -0.62 -29.99
N PRO A 68 -11.61 -1.05 -30.61
CA PRO A 68 -11.61 -2.26 -31.45
C PRO A 68 -12.07 -3.51 -30.69
N LEU A 69 -11.63 -3.68 -29.44
CA LEU A 69 -11.99 -4.82 -28.61
C LEU A 69 -13.49 -4.87 -28.29
N GLU A 70 -14.10 -3.71 -28.01
CA GLU A 70 -15.55 -3.61 -27.78
C GLU A 70 -16.36 -3.98 -29.02
N ARG A 71 -15.88 -3.60 -30.21
CA ARG A 71 -16.54 -3.97 -31.47
C ARG A 71 -16.41 -5.45 -31.78
N GLU A 72 -15.28 -6.06 -31.42
CA GLU A 72 -15.03 -7.48 -31.66
C GLU A 72 -15.80 -8.38 -30.69
N GLN A 73 -15.86 -8.00 -29.42
CA GLN A 73 -16.47 -8.83 -28.37
C GLN A 73 -17.93 -8.45 -28.07
N GLU A 74 -18.42 -7.33 -28.58
CA GLU A 74 -19.74 -6.78 -28.26
C GLU A 74 -19.95 -6.56 -26.75
N LEU A 75 -18.84 -6.31 -26.04
CA LEU A 75 -18.80 -6.11 -24.59
C LEU A 75 -18.13 -4.79 -24.27
N VAL A 76 -18.66 -4.08 -23.26
CA VAL A 76 -18.05 -2.88 -22.69
C VAL A 76 -17.52 -3.23 -21.31
N ALA A 77 -16.30 -2.78 -21.00
CA ALA A 77 -15.74 -2.97 -19.67
C ALA A 77 -16.54 -2.17 -18.64
N ASP A 78 -16.97 -2.85 -17.58
CA ASP A 78 -17.76 -2.22 -16.51
C ASP A 78 -16.95 -1.17 -15.77
N ASN A 79 -17.59 -0.02 -15.51
CA ASN A 79 -17.03 1.14 -14.79
C ASN A 79 -15.62 1.56 -15.25
N TYR A 80 -15.30 1.31 -16.53
CA TYR A 80 -13.99 1.58 -17.09
C TYR A 80 -13.99 2.95 -17.76
N LEU A 81 -13.58 3.95 -16.99
CA LEU A 81 -13.52 5.33 -17.45
C LEU A 81 -12.18 5.69 -18.10
N SER A 82 -11.14 4.88 -17.88
CA SER A 82 -9.80 5.12 -18.41
C SER A 82 -9.74 4.95 -19.93
N GLY A 83 -9.05 5.85 -20.64
CA GLY A 83 -8.86 5.76 -22.09
C GLY A 83 -10.00 6.31 -22.95
N ILE A 84 -11.06 6.86 -22.35
CA ILE A 84 -12.07 7.65 -23.07
C ILE A 84 -11.59 9.10 -23.13
N PHE A 85 -11.36 9.60 -24.35
CA PHE A 85 -10.90 10.98 -24.58
C PHE A 85 -12.01 11.82 -25.20
N GLY A 86 -12.08 13.10 -24.81
CA GLY A 86 -13.19 13.99 -25.14
C GLY A 86 -14.33 13.88 -24.13
N GLY A 87 -15.54 14.26 -24.55
CA GLY A 87 -16.72 14.20 -23.69
C GLY A 87 -17.98 14.69 -24.40
N ILE A 88 -19.10 14.63 -23.69
CA ILE A 88 -20.34 15.29 -24.11
C ILE A 88 -20.37 16.72 -23.57
N THR A 89 -20.99 17.63 -24.31
CA THR A 89 -21.17 19.02 -23.86
C THR A 89 -22.24 19.11 -22.76
N PHE A 90 -22.20 20.17 -21.96
CA PHE A 90 -23.29 20.45 -20.99
C PHE A 90 -24.66 20.64 -21.66
N THR A 91 -24.71 21.00 -22.94
CA THR A 91 -25.96 21.08 -23.71
C THR A 91 -26.48 19.67 -24.01
N GLN A 92 -25.64 18.79 -24.53
CA GLN A 92 -25.99 17.38 -24.78
C GLN A 92 -26.38 16.66 -23.48
N TRP A 93 -25.66 16.89 -22.39
CA TRP A 93 -26.02 16.35 -21.08
C TRP A 93 -27.42 16.81 -20.63
N ARG A 94 -27.77 18.10 -20.81
CA ARG A 94 -29.11 18.63 -20.51
C ARG A 94 -30.19 18.05 -21.41
N GLU A 95 -29.88 17.72 -22.67
CA GLU A 95 -30.79 17.03 -23.57
C GLU A 95 -31.05 15.59 -23.11
N ILE A 96 -29.98 14.87 -22.72
CA ILE A 96 -30.08 13.52 -22.16
C ILE A 96 -30.96 13.53 -20.90
N LEU A 97 -30.73 14.45 -19.97
CA LEU A 97 -31.52 14.55 -18.74
C LEU A 97 -33.03 14.81 -19.00
N LYS A 98 -33.40 15.34 -20.17
CA LYS A 98 -34.80 15.59 -20.56
C LYS A 98 -35.47 14.41 -21.26
N ILE A 99 -34.74 13.34 -21.57
CA ILE A 99 -35.32 12.16 -22.22
C ILE A 99 -36.33 11.51 -21.26
N PRO A 100 -37.57 11.23 -21.69
CA PRO A 100 -38.56 10.56 -20.86
C PRO A 100 -38.03 9.22 -20.33
N GLY A 101 -38.13 9.02 -19.01
CA GLY A 101 -37.61 7.82 -18.32
C GLY A 101 -36.19 7.94 -17.79
N ILE A 102 -35.50 9.08 -17.98
CA ILE A 102 -34.22 9.36 -17.32
C ILE A 102 -34.47 10.17 -16.05
N ASP A 103 -34.25 9.55 -14.89
CA ASP A 103 -34.41 10.19 -13.59
C ASP A 103 -33.17 11.00 -13.18
N VAL A 104 -31.98 10.47 -13.47
CA VAL A 104 -30.68 11.05 -13.11
C VAL A 104 -29.69 10.87 -14.26
N ALA A 105 -28.86 11.88 -14.49
CA ALA A 105 -27.73 11.82 -15.41
C ALA A 105 -26.52 12.44 -14.71
N ALA A 106 -25.60 11.61 -14.21
CA ALA A 106 -24.43 12.07 -13.46
C ALA A 106 -23.19 12.10 -14.38
N PRO A 107 -22.75 13.28 -14.84
CA PRO A 107 -21.56 13.40 -15.68
C PRO A 107 -20.30 13.19 -14.84
N ILE A 108 -19.36 12.43 -15.39
CA ILE A 108 -18.04 12.21 -14.81
C ILE A 108 -16.99 12.65 -15.83
N ALA A 109 -16.02 13.45 -15.37
CA ALA A 109 -14.87 13.85 -16.17
C ALA A 109 -13.58 13.32 -15.53
N ASN A 110 -12.87 12.46 -16.25
CA ASN A 110 -11.58 11.94 -15.79
C ASN A 110 -10.51 13.02 -15.91
N ILE A 111 -9.92 13.42 -14.79
CA ILE A 111 -8.82 14.38 -14.76
C ILE A 111 -7.49 13.65 -14.95
N GLY A 112 -7.33 12.48 -14.33
CA GLY A 112 -6.15 11.64 -14.46
C GLY A 112 -5.81 10.90 -13.18
N TYR A 113 -4.54 10.53 -13.01
CA TYR A 113 -4.06 9.89 -11.78
C TYR A 113 -3.13 10.81 -11.00
N VAL A 114 -3.31 10.82 -9.69
CA VAL A 114 -2.38 11.42 -8.74
C VAL A 114 -1.69 10.30 -7.98
N MET A 115 -0.36 10.32 -7.96
CA MET A 115 0.44 9.37 -7.20
C MET A 115 0.65 9.92 -5.79
N LEU A 116 -0.21 9.54 -4.85
CA LEU A 116 -0.06 9.96 -3.46
C LEU A 116 1.06 9.15 -2.80
N ARG A 117 2.14 9.82 -2.44
CA ARG A 117 3.32 9.19 -1.84
C ARG A 117 3.23 9.22 -0.32
N THR A 118 3.54 8.11 0.31
CA THR A 118 3.70 7.98 1.76
C THR A 118 4.71 6.86 2.06
N SER A 119 4.74 6.34 3.28
CA SER A 119 5.61 5.23 3.66
C SER A 119 4.93 4.22 4.56
N VAL A 120 5.41 2.97 4.48
CA VAL A 120 5.07 1.86 5.37
C VAL A 120 6.12 1.78 6.48
N PRO A 121 5.75 2.00 7.75
CA PRO A 121 6.70 1.88 8.86
C PRO A 121 7.02 0.41 9.14
N VAL A 122 8.29 0.09 9.14
CA VAL A 122 8.82 -1.24 9.49
C VAL A 122 9.45 -1.13 10.88
N PRO A 123 8.75 -1.55 11.96
CA PRO A 123 9.28 -1.44 13.31
C PRO A 123 10.43 -2.43 13.53
N LEU A 124 11.52 -1.95 14.12
CA LEU A 124 12.73 -2.74 14.34
C LEU A 124 13.03 -3.01 15.80
N SER A 125 12.37 -2.34 16.74
CA SER A 125 12.63 -2.43 18.19
C SER A 125 12.82 -3.88 18.68
N ARG A 126 11.92 -4.79 18.27
CA ARG A 126 11.90 -6.21 18.66
C ARG A 126 13.02 -7.08 18.08
N PHE A 127 13.74 -6.61 17.06
CA PHE A 127 14.82 -7.36 16.41
C PHE A 127 16.20 -6.92 16.92
N THR A 128 16.25 -6.02 17.91
CA THR A 128 17.49 -5.49 18.45
C THR A 128 18.05 -6.32 19.61
N SER A 129 19.33 -6.11 19.90
CA SER A 129 20.02 -6.64 21.08
C SER A 129 20.62 -5.50 21.91
N ASP A 130 21.25 -5.81 23.03
CA ASP A 130 21.91 -4.80 23.88
C ASP A 130 23.28 -4.35 23.36
N ALA A 131 23.72 -4.85 22.18
CA ALA A 131 24.98 -4.45 21.59
C ALA A 131 25.04 -2.92 21.36
N PRO A 132 26.20 -2.28 21.64
CA PRO A 132 26.33 -0.83 21.64
C PRO A 132 26.14 -0.21 20.26
N VAL A 133 26.49 -0.94 19.20
CA VAL A 133 26.35 -0.52 17.81
C VAL A 133 25.81 -1.69 16.99
N GLN A 134 24.77 -1.45 16.20
CA GLN A 134 24.13 -2.46 15.36
C GLN A 134 23.77 -1.87 14.00
N LEU A 135 23.96 -2.66 12.95
CA LEU A 135 23.53 -2.34 11.59
C LEU A 135 22.54 -3.40 11.10
N TYR A 136 21.53 -2.96 10.38
CA TYR A 136 20.52 -3.83 9.79
C TYR A 136 20.36 -3.56 8.30
N ARG A 137 19.99 -4.60 7.56
CA ARG A 137 19.51 -4.54 6.19
C ARG A 137 18.09 -5.11 6.16
N ILE A 138 17.16 -4.34 5.62
CA ILE A 138 15.76 -4.69 5.45
C ILE A 138 15.57 -4.93 3.96
N LYS A 139 15.33 -6.20 3.61
CA LYS A 139 15.00 -6.63 2.25
C LYS A 139 13.48 -6.65 2.11
N GLY A 140 12.95 -5.76 1.30
CA GLY A 140 11.51 -5.62 1.08
C GLY A 140 11.01 -6.39 -0.13
N THR A 141 9.79 -6.92 -0.03
CA THR A 141 9.03 -7.48 -1.16
C THR A 141 7.59 -7.02 -1.03
N TRP A 142 7.08 -6.38 -2.08
CA TRP A 142 5.67 -6.07 -2.20
C TRP A 142 4.91 -7.30 -2.66
N VAL A 143 3.79 -7.58 -2.04
CA VAL A 143 2.91 -8.71 -2.35
C VAL A 143 1.54 -8.15 -2.63
N ALA A 144 1.05 -8.31 -3.86
CA ALA A 144 -0.17 -7.70 -4.35
C ALA A 144 -1.17 -8.74 -4.86
N ASN A 145 -2.43 -8.32 -5.06
CA ASN A 145 -3.51 -9.11 -5.68
C ASN A 145 -3.75 -10.46 -4.94
N GLY A 146 -3.96 -10.40 -3.63
CA GLY A 146 -4.13 -11.62 -2.81
C GLY A 146 -2.93 -12.58 -2.84
N GLY A 147 -1.74 -12.09 -3.20
CA GLY A 147 -0.50 -12.86 -3.20
C GLY A 147 -0.05 -13.38 -4.58
N THR A 148 -0.79 -13.11 -5.65
CA THR A 148 -0.43 -13.59 -7.00
C THR A 148 0.68 -12.78 -7.65
N SER A 149 0.90 -11.53 -7.20
CA SER A 149 1.93 -10.64 -7.72
C SER A 149 2.98 -10.35 -6.64
N ARG A 150 4.27 -10.47 -6.98
CA ARG A 150 5.37 -10.18 -6.05
C ARG A 150 6.47 -9.42 -6.76
N TYR A 151 6.94 -8.32 -6.18
CA TYR A 151 8.03 -7.52 -6.75
C TYR A 151 8.94 -6.97 -5.64
N PRO A 152 10.25 -6.87 -5.92
CA PRO A 152 11.21 -6.42 -4.92
C PRO A 152 11.02 -4.94 -4.59
N SER A 153 11.36 -4.57 -3.36
CA SER A 153 11.58 -3.19 -2.95
C SER A 153 13.08 -2.93 -2.80
N ALA A 154 13.46 -1.64 -2.74
CA ALA A 154 14.83 -1.26 -2.45
C ALA A 154 15.27 -1.75 -1.06
N ASN A 155 16.56 -2.02 -0.91
CA ASN A 155 17.12 -2.33 0.40
C ASN A 155 17.11 -1.07 1.26
N LEU A 156 16.57 -1.19 2.46
CA LEU A 156 16.67 -0.15 3.48
C LEU A 156 17.70 -0.58 4.52
N TYR A 157 18.44 0.37 5.05
CA TYR A 157 19.44 0.13 6.08
C TYR A 157 19.04 0.88 7.35
N PHE A 158 19.39 0.30 8.49
CA PHE A 158 19.14 0.93 9.78
C PHE A 158 20.37 0.87 10.66
N TYR A 159 20.78 2.02 11.18
CA TYR A 159 21.90 2.17 12.08
C TYR A 159 21.42 2.51 13.49
N LEU A 160 21.80 1.67 14.44
CA LEU A 160 21.43 1.79 15.84
C LEU A 160 22.67 1.93 16.71
N THR A 161 22.75 3.04 17.44
CA THR A 161 23.78 3.27 18.46
C THR A 161 23.16 3.45 19.84
N ARG A 162 23.67 2.74 20.85
CA ARG A 162 23.37 2.94 22.28
C ARG A 162 24.52 3.66 23.00
N ARG A 163 25.65 3.82 22.32
CA ARG A 163 26.88 4.37 22.87
C ARG A 163 26.88 5.89 22.78
N ASP A 164 26.72 6.41 21.58
CA ASP A 164 26.91 7.84 21.28
C ASP A 164 25.56 8.51 21.01
N ARG A 165 25.55 9.84 21.14
CA ARG A 165 24.39 10.68 20.86
C ARG A 165 24.49 11.27 19.45
N PHE A 166 23.34 11.50 18.83
CA PHE A 166 23.25 12.27 17.61
C PHE A 166 23.00 13.76 17.92
N ALA A 167 23.39 14.61 16.98
CA ALA A 167 23.09 16.03 16.94
C ALA A 167 22.61 16.40 15.55
N LEU A 168 21.59 17.26 15.49
CA LEU A 168 21.09 17.82 14.24
C LEU A 168 21.82 19.13 13.97
N GLU A 169 22.54 19.20 12.86
CA GLU A 169 23.27 20.40 12.42
C GLU A 169 22.84 20.73 10.99
N SER A 170 22.22 21.89 10.77
CA SER A 170 21.71 22.30 9.44
C SER A 170 20.79 21.28 8.73
N GLY A 171 20.05 20.46 9.49
CA GLY A 171 19.16 19.42 8.96
C GLY A 171 19.84 18.06 8.74
N ASP A 172 21.15 17.99 8.96
CA ASP A 172 21.96 16.79 8.81
C ASP A 172 22.26 16.16 10.18
N ILE A 173 22.40 14.83 10.19
CA ILE A 173 22.60 14.06 11.43
C ILE A 173 24.04 13.70 11.63
N HIS A 174 24.59 14.27 12.70
CA HIS A 174 25.97 14.10 13.10
C HIS A 174 26.06 13.25 14.36
N GLU A 175 26.93 12.23 14.34
CA GLU A 175 27.22 11.44 15.53
C GLU A 175 28.33 12.08 16.36
N ILE A 176 28.06 12.30 17.64
CA ILE A 176 29.03 12.81 18.60
C ILE A 176 29.75 11.61 19.21
N VAL A 177 30.81 11.17 18.54
CA VAL A 177 31.64 10.03 18.97
C VAL A 177 32.61 10.47 20.07
N SER A 178 32.51 9.82 21.23
CA SER A 178 33.38 10.13 22.37
C SER A 178 34.85 9.88 22.05
N GLY A 179 35.69 10.92 22.17
CA GLY A 179 37.14 10.82 21.94
C GLY A 179 37.59 11.04 20.48
N GLN A 180 36.67 11.28 19.55
CA GLN A 180 36.98 11.60 18.16
C GLN A 180 36.92 13.12 17.91
N ARG A 181 37.94 13.67 17.25
CA ARG A 181 37.98 15.08 16.82
C ARG A 181 37.20 15.23 15.49
N GLY A 182 35.88 15.09 15.55
CA GLY A 182 34.99 15.18 14.40
C GLY A 182 33.59 14.65 14.71
N ARG A 183 32.60 15.05 13.91
CA ARG A 183 31.20 14.56 14.04
C ARG A 183 30.74 14.01 12.69
N PRO A 184 30.91 12.69 12.43
CA PRO A 184 30.56 12.09 11.15
C PRO A 184 29.07 12.23 10.83
N LEU A 185 28.76 12.45 9.55
CA LEU A 185 27.40 12.57 9.01
C LEU A 185 26.80 11.19 8.73
N VAL A 186 26.08 10.58 9.67
CA VAL A 186 25.77 9.14 9.60
C VAL A 186 24.52 8.77 8.79
N CYS A 187 23.64 9.73 8.48
CA CYS A 187 22.28 9.46 7.97
C CYS A 187 21.86 10.37 6.80
N SER A 188 22.80 10.85 6.00
CA SER A 188 22.51 11.75 4.86
C SER A 188 21.97 11.03 3.61
N GLY A 189 21.44 9.81 3.75
CA GLY A 189 21.06 8.95 2.63
C GLY A 189 22.24 8.51 1.75
N PHE A 190 21.96 7.75 0.70
CA PHE A 190 22.95 7.44 -0.32
C PHE A 190 22.88 8.50 -1.42
N TYR A 191 23.89 9.36 -1.52
CA TYR A 191 24.03 10.29 -2.65
C TYR A 191 24.03 9.50 -3.96
N THR A 192 22.88 9.50 -4.65
CA THR A 192 22.70 8.81 -5.93
C THR A 192 22.40 9.88 -6.96
N THR A 193 23.28 10.05 -7.95
CA THR A 193 23.00 11.00 -9.02
C THR A 193 22.05 10.37 -10.03
N VAL A 194 21.26 11.18 -10.74
CA VAL A 194 20.31 10.68 -11.77
C VAL A 194 21.03 9.84 -12.83
N GLY A 195 22.32 10.13 -13.10
CA GLY A 195 23.15 9.35 -14.03
C GLY A 195 23.53 7.94 -13.54
N ASP A 196 23.41 7.65 -12.24
CA ASP A 196 23.73 6.33 -11.67
C ASP A 196 22.58 5.32 -11.81
N LEU A 197 21.38 5.78 -12.18
CA LEU A 197 20.19 4.96 -12.34
C LEU A 197 20.10 4.42 -13.76
N LYS A 198 19.93 3.10 -13.90
CA LYS A 198 19.81 2.46 -15.22
C LYS A 198 18.44 2.69 -15.87
N SER A 199 17.41 2.91 -15.05
CA SER A 199 16.04 3.14 -15.51
C SER A 199 15.21 3.82 -14.41
N PRO A 200 14.02 4.36 -14.74
CA PRO A 200 13.06 4.86 -13.74
C PRO A 200 12.60 3.81 -12.71
N PHE A 201 12.81 2.52 -13.00
CA PHE A 201 12.46 1.39 -12.11
C PHE A 201 13.68 0.83 -11.36
N ASP A 202 14.84 1.48 -11.45
CA ASP A 202 16.03 1.05 -10.75
C ASP A 202 15.89 1.32 -9.24
N LEU A 203 15.69 0.26 -8.47
CA LEU A 203 15.49 0.30 -7.02
C LEU A 203 16.65 0.96 -6.26
N LYS A 204 17.82 1.06 -6.90
CA LYS A 204 18.96 1.81 -6.36
C LYS A 204 18.63 3.25 -5.98
N GLY A 205 17.69 3.89 -6.68
CA GLY A 205 17.25 5.25 -6.40
C GLY A 205 16.36 5.39 -5.16
N SER A 206 15.96 4.27 -4.56
CA SER A 206 15.11 4.25 -3.36
C SER A 206 15.77 3.53 -2.18
N GLU A 207 17.06 3.20 -2.28
CA GLU A 207 17.83 2.74 -1.12
C GLU A 207 18.04 3.91 -0.16
N ALA A 208 17.86 3.65 1.14
CA ALA A 208 18.03 4.67 2.17
C ALA A 208 18.65 4.05 3.43
N ILE A 209 19.24 4.91 4.25
CA ILE A 209 19.66 4.59 5.61
C ILE A 209 18.88 5.47 6.58
N TYR A 210 18.41 4.85 7.65
CA TYR A 210 17.75 5.49 8.78
C TYR A 210 18.59 5.23 10.04
N CYS A 211 18.53 6.13 11.00
CA CYS A 211 19.34 6.03 12.19
C CYS A 211 18.57 6.30 13.48
N TYR A 212 18.98 5.62 14.54
CA TYR A 212 18.47 5.88 15.87
C TYR A 212 19.58 5.81 16.92
N SER A 213 19.57 6.76 17.85
CA SER A 213 20.42 6.73 19.03
C SER A 213 19.57 6.62 20.29
N SER A 214 19.84 5.63 21.14
CA SER A 214 19.17 5.54 22.44
C SER A 214 19.60 6.63 23.43
N ARG A 215 20.64 7.43 23.12
CA ARG A 215 21.13 8.52 23.98
C ARG A 215 20.55 9.88 23.64
N SER A 216 20.11 10.07 22.39
CA SER A 216 19.49 11.31 21.93
C SER A 216 18.07 11.13 21.42
N GLY A 217 17.52 9.92 21.46
CA GLY A 217 16.16 9.63 20.99
C GLY A 217 15.97 10.11 19.56
N ASP A 218 14.93 10.92 19.35
CA ASP A 218 14.60 11.48 18.05
C ASP A 218 15.43 12.70 17.68
N THR A 219 16.41 12.46 16.81
CA THR A 219 17.13 13.53 16.11
C THR A 219 16.77 13.61 14.63
N GLU A 220 15.95 12.68 14.11
CA GLU A 220 15.49 12.64 12.70
C GLU A 220 14.18 13.43 12.50
N GLY A 221 13.50 13.86 13.56
CA GLY A 221 12.10 14.31 13.48
C GLY A 221 11.14 13.18 13.12
N LEU A 222 11.66 11.95 13.02
CA LEU A 222 10.97 10.76 12.54
C LEU A 222 10.45 9.90 13.69
N TYR A 223 11.09 9.93 14.85
CA TYR A 223 10.74 9.10 16.01
C TYR A 223 10.12 9.98 17.09
N GLY A 224 9.17 9.51 17.90
CA GLY A 224 8.73 10.30 19.07
C GLY A 224 8.14 11.70 18.81
N THR A 225 7.92 12.10 17.56
CA THR A 225 7.13 13.27 17.18
C THR A 225 5.64 12.90 17.14
N PRO A 226 4.70 13.86 17.31
CA PRO A 226 3.27 13.58 17.21
C PRO A 226 2.84 12.97 15.86
N ASP A 227 3.56 13.29 14.79
CA ASP A 227 3.31 12.78 13.44
C ASP A 227 4.14 11.52 13.11
N SER A 228 4.94 11.02 14.04
CA SER A 228 5.73 9.80 13.86
C SER A 228 4.80 8.59 13.65
N PRO A 229 5.07 7.74 12.66
CA PRO A 229 4.35 6.49 12.50
C PRO A 229 4.78 5.42 13.51
N PHE A 230 5.78 5.71 14.35
CA PHE A 230 6.29 4.84 15.42
C PHE A 230 5.80 5.34 16.78
N ARG A 231 5.55 4.41 17.71
CA ARG A 231 5.19 4.77 19.08
C ARG A 231 6.38 5.42 19.79
N PRO A 232 6.16 6.26 20.82
CA PRO A 232 7.26 6.79 21.62
C PRO A 232 8.18 5.68 22.14
N GLY A 233 9.47 5.77 21.81
CA GLY A 233 10.49 4.77 22.16
C GLY A 233 10.66 3.63 21.13
N ASP A 234 9.75 3.50 20.16
CA ASP A 234 9.92 2.62 19.01
C ASP A 234 10.67 3.31 17.86
N PHE A 235 11.33 2.50 17.05
CA PHE A 235 12.13 2.96 15.92
C PHE A 235 12.15 1.90 14.81
N GLY A 236 12.54 2.32 13.60
CA GLY A 236 12.43 1.47 12.43
C GLY A 236 12.85 2.17 11.14
N VAL A 237 12.38 1.64 10.01
CA VAL A 237 12.59 2.26 8.69
C VAL A 237 11.25 2.59 8.04
N LEU A 238 11.26 3.52 7.09
CA LEU A 238 10.10 3.88 6.29
C LEU A 238 10.26 3.35 4.87
N ALA A 239 9.46 2.35 4.48
CA ALA A 239 9.45 1.85 3.10
C ALA A 239 8.53 2.72 2.23
N PRO A 240 9.05 3.40 1.18
CA PRO A 240 8.24 4.30 0.39
C PRO A 240 7.17 3.54 -0.42
N ILE A 241 5.95 4.08 -0.46
CA ILE A 241 4.83 3.55 -1.25
C ILE A 241 4.11 4.70 -1.97
N SER A 242 3.54 4.40 -3.14
CA SER A 242 2.69 5.33 -3.89
C SER A 242 1.32 4.71 -4.13
N PHE A 243 0.27 5.43 -3.77
CA PHE A 243 -1.11 5.07 -4.09
C PHE A 243 -1.55 5.80 -5.36
N PRO A 244 -1.76 5.09 -6.49
CA PRO A 244 -2.36 5.69 -7.67
C PRO A 244 -3.84 5.94 -7.40
N VAL A 245 -4.22 7.22 -7.26
CA VAL A 245 -5.61 7.62 -7.07
C VAL A 245 -6.11 8.27 -8.35
N MET A 246 -7.20 7.74 -8.90
CA MET A 246 -7.89 8.37 -10.02
C MET A 246 -8.63 9.60 -9.51
N LEU A 247 -8.34 10.74 -10.11
CA LEU A 247 -9.02 12.00 -9.87
C LEU A 247 -10.10 12.20 -10.94
N ALA A 248 -11.34 12.34 -10.50
CA ALA A 248 -12.49 12.60 -11.34
C ALA A 248 -13.24 13.84 -10.84
N ALA A 249 -13.72 14.65 -11.77
CA ALA A 249 -14.71 15.68 -11.49
C ALA A 249 -16.12 15.09 -11.71
N ILE A 250 -17.00 15.40 -10.77
CA ILE A 250 -18.39 14.93 -10.75
C ILE A 250 -19.35 16.11 -10.64
N ASP A 251 -20.60 15.92 -11.06
CA ASP A 251 -21.70 16.76 -10.61
C ASP A 251 -22.17 16.26 -9.22
N PRO A 252 -21.96 17.04 -8.14
CA PRO A 252 -22.28 16.61 -6.79
C PRO A 252 -23.78 16.37 -6.57
N VAL A 253 -24.65 17.14 -7.24
CA VAL A 253 -26.11 17.01 -7.08
C VAL A 253 -26.59 15.73 -7.75
N GLN A 254 -26.09 15.45 -8.96
CA GLN A 254 -26.49 14.26 -9.70
C GLN A 254 -25.91 12.98 -9.10
N GLU A 255 -24.65 12.97 -8.66
CA GLU A 255 -24.06 11.81 -7.97
C GLU A 255 -24.73 11.53 -6.61
N ALA A 256 -25.13 12.58 -5.87
CA ALA A 256 -25.94 12.41 -4.66
C ALA A 256 -27.29 11.73 -4.96
N ARG A 257 -27.97 12.13 -6.04
CA ARG A 257 -29.24 11.50 -6.44
C ARG A 257 -29.05 10.06 -6.94
N LEU A 258 -27.96 9.78 -7.63
CA LEU A 258 -27.71 8.48 -8.23
C LEU A 258 -27.30 7.44 -7.19
N ILE A 259 -26.25 7.72 -6.43
CA ILE A 259 -25.63 6.75 -5.52
C ILE A 259 -25.70 7.16 -4.04
N GLY A 260 -26.27 8.33 -3.74
CA GLY A 260 -26.28 8.85 -2.37
C GLY A 260 -24.88 9.17 -1.87
N LEU A 261 -24.00 9.68 -2.74
CA LEU A 261 -22.60 9.97 -2.41
C LEU A 261 -22.50 10.93 -1.21
N ASP A 262 -23.40 11.89 -1.11
CA ASP A 262 -23.54 12.83 0.01
C ASP A 262 -23.71 12.12 1.37
N ARG A 263 -24.46 11.01 1.40
CA ARG A 263 -24.67 10.20 2.61
C ARG A 263 -23.47 9.34 2.99
N SER A 264 -22.48 9.23 2.10
CA SER A 264 -21.23 8.49 2.32
C SER A 264 -20.08 9.38 2.77
N VAL A 265 -20.26 10.71 2.73
CA VAL A 265 -19.27 11.67 3.20
C VAL A 265 -19.26 11.67 4.73
N ILE A 266 -18.15 11.20 5.33
CA ILE A 266 -17.98 11.17 6.79
C ILE A 266 -17.39 12.47 7.36
N GLU A 267 -16.65 13.21 6.53
CA GLU A 267 -16.00 14.47 6.89
C GLU A 267 -15.94 15.40 5.67
N GLY A 268 -16.13 16.69 5.89
CA GLY A 268 -16.14 17.70 4.82
C GLY A 268 -17.50 17.85 4.14
N ARG A 269 -17.50 18.36 2.90
CA ARG A 269 -18.70 18.59 2.08
C ARG A 269 -18.34 18.66 0.60
N PHE A 270 -19.35 18.58 -0.27
CA PHE A 270 -19.19 18.95 -1.67
C PHE A 270 -18.82 20.42 -1.83
N LEU A 271 -18.12 20.71 -2.94
CA LEU A 271 -17.90 22.06 -3.41
C LEU A 271 -19.23 22.66 -3.89
N SER A 272 -19.45 23.93 -3.56
CA SER A 272 -20.59 24.68 -4.09
C SER A 272 -20.31 25.17 -5.50
N GLU A 273 -21.35 25.39 -6.29
CA GLU A 273 -21.22 26.02 -7.60
C GLU A 273 -20.55 27.40 -7.47
N GLY A 274 -19.52 27.65 -8.29
CA GLY A 274 -18.75 28.90 -8.24
C GLY A 274 -17.81 29.05 -7.05
N GLU A 275 -17.65 28.04 -6.19
CA GLU A 275 -16.70 28.09 -5.08
C GLU A 275 -15.26 28.23 -5.61
N PRO A 276 -14.54 29.31 -5.25
CA PRO A 276 -13.21 29.54 -5.79
C PRO A 276 -12.19 28.60 -5.14
N ALA A 277 -11.20 28.19 -5.92
CA ALA A 277 -10.01 27.54 -5.38
C ALA A 277 -9.32 28.47 -4.37
N ARG A 278 -8.89 27.92 -3.23
CA ARG A 278 -8.10 28.67 -2.26
C ARG A 278 -6.72 28.95 -2.85
N VAL A 279 -6.13 30.11 -2.55
CA VAL A 279 -4.78 30.44 -3.01
C VAL A 279 -3.85 30.52 -1.81
N ARG A 280 -2.85 29.65 -1.78
CA ARG A 280 -1.74 29.69 -0.84
C ARG A 280 -0.59 30.46 -1.47
N LYS A 281 -0.14 31.54 -0.82
CA LYS A 281 1.07 32.26 -1.21
C LYS A 281 2.25 31.66 -0.46
N THR A 282 3.27 31.22 -1.18
CA THR A 282 4.61 31.00 -0.64
C THR A 282 5.50 32.17 -1.08
N PRO A 283 6.70 32.35 -0.49
CA PRO A 283 7.63 33.42 -0.91
C PRO A 283 7.88 33.44 -2.42
N ASP A 284 7.92 32.26 -3.05
CA ASP A 284 8.32 32.10 -4.46
C ASP A 284 7.15 31.85 -5.42
N THR A 285 5.95 31.49 -4.94
CA THR A 285 4.84 31.12 -5.84
C THR A 285 3.44 31.26 -5.24
N ARG A 286 2.42 31.24 -6.10
CA ARG A 286 1.00 31.17 -5.73
C ARG A 286 0.45 29.79 -6.09
N ILE A 287 0.13 29.00 -5.08
CA ILE A 287 -0.37 27.64 -5.22
C ILE A 287 -1.89 27.67 -5.09
N LYS A 288 -2.61 27.19 -6.11
CA LYS A 288 -4.06 26.96 -6.01
C LYS A 288 -4.30 25.65 -5.27
N VAL A 289 -5.19 25.68 -4.28
CA VAL A 289 -5.57 24.54 -3.44
C VAL A 289 -7.06 24.30 -3.67
N VAL A 290 -7.38 23.14 -4.23
CA VAL A 290 -8.75 22.69 -4.50
C VAL A 290 -9.05 21.54 -3.53
N PRO A 291 -10.07 21.67 -2.66
CA PRO A 291 -10.51 20.56 -1.82
C PRO A 291 -10.97 19.38 -2.67
N ILE A 292 -10.67 18.17 -2.22
CA ILE A 292 -11.10 16.92 -2.86
C ILE A 292 -11.84 16.05 -1.84
N LEU A 293 -12.78 15.25 -2.32
CA LEU A 293 -13.27 14.10 -1.57
C LEU A 293 -12.42 12.89 -1.91
N ALA A 294 -11.95 12.19 -0.88
CA ALA A 294 -11.16 10.97 -1.01
C ALA A 294 -11.88 9.81 -0.31
N SER A 295 -11.78 8.62 -0.91
CA SER A 295 -12.23 7.38 -0.26
C SER A 295 -11.41 7.12 1.00
N THR A 296 -12.05 6.74 2.10
CA THR A 296 -11.34 6.25 3.29
C THR A 296 -10.72 4.88 3.11
N LYS A 297 -11.10 4.17 2.04
CA LYS A 297 -10.57 2.86 1.68
C LYS A 297 -9.57 3.01 0.54
N THR A 298 -8.41 2.39 0.70
CA THR A 298 -7.49 2.15 -0.41
C THR A 298 -8.01 0.99 -1.26
N PHE A 299 -7.89 1.11 -2.58
CA PHE A 299 -8.13 0.04 -3.54
C PHE A 299 -6.84 -0.68 -3.94
N VAL A 300 -5.70 -0.25 -3.39
CA VAL A 300 -4.42 -0.95 -3.54
C VAL A 300 -4.40 -2.11 -2.56
N ASP A 301 -4.53 -3.32 -3.10
CA ASP A 301 -4.41 -4.59 -2.39
C ASP A 301 -2.94 -5.03 -2.37
N GLU A 302 -2.17 -4.44 -1.45
CA GLU A 302 -0.73 -4.70 -1.30
C GLU A 302 -0.35 -4.84 0.18
N ASP A 303 0.57 -5.77 0.44
CA ASP A 303 1.28 -5.90 1.71
C ASP A 303 2.78 -5.75 1.49
N PHE A 304 3.46 -5.14 2.46
CA PHE A 304 4.92 -5.08 2.50
C PHE A 304 5.49 -6.22 3.34
N GLN A 305 6.21 -7.14 2.70
CA GLN A 305 6.98 -8.18 3.39
C GLN A 305 8.41 -7.72 3.62
N ALA A 306 8.82 -7.59 4.88
CA ALA A 306 10.16 -7.22 5.28
C ALA A 306 10.92 -8.46 5.78
N SER A 307 12.10 -8.73 5.23
CA SER A 307 13.08 -9.66 5.80
C SER A 307 14.22 -8.86 6.43
N ILE A 308 14.42 -9.04 7.74
CA ILE A 308 15.37 -8.26 8.52
C ILE A 308 16.65 -9.08 8.73
N GLU A 309 17.78 -8.53 8.29
CA GLU A 309 19.11 -9.06 8.51
C GLU A 309 19.89 -8.12 9.45
N ARG A 310 20.54 -8.68 10.47
CA ARG A 310 21.57 -7.97 11.25
C ARG A 310 22.90 -8.13 10.54
N LEU A 311 23.57 -7.01 10.26
CA LEU A 311 24.83 -6.99 9.53
C LEU A 311 26.03 -7.22 10.48
N ALA A 312 26.93 -8.12 10.08
CA ALA A 312 28.15 -8.41 10.82
C ALA A 312 29.20 -7.34 10.55
N VAL A 313 29.45 -6.49 11.56
CA VAL A 313 30.46 -5.44 11.48
C VAL A 313 31.83 -6.00 11.88
N PRO A 314 32.87 -5.89 11.02
CA PRO A 314 34.22 -6.32 11.40
C PRO A 314 34.73 -5.59 12.65
N SER A 315 35.45 -6.30 13.51
CA SER A 315 36.02 -5.70 14.72
C SER A 315 36.98 -4.55 14.38
N GLY A 316 36.92 -3.46 15.15
CA GLY A 316 37.74 -2.26 14.91
C GLY A 316 37.23 -1.32 13.81
N THR A 317 36.09 -1.62 13.19
CA THR A 317 35.47 -0.75 12.18
C THR A 317 34.94 0.54 12.81
N ASP A 318 35.39 1.68 12.32
CA ASP A 318 34.79 2.99 12.60
C ASP A 318 33.52 3.18 11.76
N VAL A 319 32.41 2.63 12.26
CA VAL A 319 31.11 2.69 11.60
C VAL A 319 30.66 4.13 11.34
N PRO A 320 30.69 5.06 12.31
CA PRO A 320 30.27 6.44 12.08
C PRO A 320 31.01 7.12 10.92
N SER A 321 32.34 7.01 10.88
CA SER A 321 33.15 7.62 9.81
C SER A 321 32.89 6.97 8.44
N LEU A 322 32.62 5.66 8.38
CA LEU A 322 32.28 4.98 7.12
C LEU A 322 30.90 5.38 6.61
N LEU A 323 29.90 5.48 7.49
CA LEU A 323 28.56 5.93 7.15
C LEU A 323 28.56 7.38 6.65
N GLY A 324 29.40 8.24 7.23
CA GLY A 324 29.59 9.62 6.76
C GLY A 324 30.49 9.80 5.55
N SER A 325 30.86 8.71 4.88
CA SER A 325 31.67 8.76 3.68
C SER A 325 30.87 8.38 2.43
N ARG A 326 31.39 8.75 1.25
CA ARG A 326 30.85 8.27 -0.04
C ARG A 326 30.89 6.73 -0.20
N ARG A 327 31.56 6.01 0.70
CA ARG A 327 31.65 4.55 0.69
C ARG A 327 30.53 3.86 1.48
N ALA A 328 29.67 4.59 2.18
CA ALA A 328 28.63 4.04 3.05
C ALA A 328 27.78 2.95 2.38
N ARG A 329 27.31 3.23 1.16
CA ARG A 329 26.51 2.29 0.38
C ARG A 329 27.25 1.00 0.06
N HIS A 330 28.50 1.12 -0.40
CA HIS A 330 29.31 -0.03 -0.77
C HIS A 330 29.67 -0.86 0.48
N PHE A 331 30.02 -0.19 1.57
CA PHE A 331 30.24 -0.80 2.87
C PHE A 331 29.02 -1.62 3.31
N LEU A 332 27.85 -0.98 3.39
CA LEU A 332 26.63 -1.61 3.87
C LEU A 332 26.14 -2.75 2.98
N SER A 333 26.24 -2.62 1.65
CA SER A 333 25.84 -3.68 0.71
C SER A 333 26.81 -4.87 0.72
N GLY A 334 28.08 -4.65 1.05
CA GLY A 334 29.10 -5.70 1.16
C GLY A 334 29.08 -6.50 2.47
N LEU A 335 28.43 -6.00 3.53
CA LEU A 335 28.38 -6.71 4.82
C LEU A 335 27.55 -8.01 4.72
N ALA A 336 28.06 -9.06 5.35
CA ALA A 336 27.31 -10.29 5.59
C ALA A 336 26.17 -10.03 6.58
N GLY A 337 24.98 -10.58 6.30
CA GLY A 337 23.80 -10.43 7.13
C GLY A 337 23.32 -11.77 7.70
N SER A 338 23.00 -11.80 9.00
CA SER A 338 22.30 -12.91 9.64
C SER A 338 20.82 -12.57 9.77
N PHE A 339 19.94 -13.46 9.31
CA PHE A 339 18.49 -13.29 9.46
C PHE A 339 18.08 -13.23 10.93
N VAL A 340 17.32 -12.20 11.31
CA VAL A 340 16.82 -12.02 12.69
C VAL A 340 15.30 -12.01 12.79
N GLY A 341 14.60 -11.88 11.66
CA GLY A 341 13.14 -11.89 11.65
C GLY A 341 12.54 -11.44 10.33
N LYS A 342 11.23 -11.61 10.24
CA LYS A 342 10.42 -11.13 9.11
C LYS A 342 9.14 -10.52 9.62
N ASP A 343 8.58 -9.62 8.83
CA ASP A 343 7.28 -9.00 9.06
C ASP A 343 6.47 -8.90 7.78
N THR A 344 5.16 -8.88 7.93
CA THR A 344 4.20 -8.56 6.87
C THR A 344 3.35 -7.42 7.37
N ILE A 345 3.38 -6.31 6.65
CA ILE A 345 2.81 -5.04 7.08
C ILE A 345 1.78 -4.60 6.03
N PRO A 346 0.49 -4.53 6.39
CA PRO A 346 -0.53 -4.07 5.47
C PRO A 346 -0.38 -2.57 5.21
N VAL A 347 -0.72 -2.15 3.99
CA VAL A 347 -0.57 -0.75 3.56
C VAL A 347 -1.73 0.16 4.00
N GLY A 348 -2.89 -0.41 4.35
CA GLY A 348 -4.10 0.31 4.75
C GLY A 348 -3.86 1.39 5.81
N PRO A 349 -3.23 1.07 6.96
CA PRO A 349 -2.93 2.07 7.99
C PRO A 349 -2.01 3.21 7.52
N SER A 350 -1.16 2.98 6.51
CA SER A 350 -0.35 4.05 5.91
C SER A 350 -1.15 4.94 4.98
N TYR A 351 -2.19 4.41 4.32
CA TYR A 351 -3.14 5.20 3.55
C TYR A 351 -4.00 6.08 4.47
N GLU A 352 -4.51 5.53 5.58
CA GLU A 352 -5.29 6.28 6.57
C GLU A 352 -4.49 7.46 7.14
N ARG A 353 -3.24 7.22 7.58
CA ARG A 353 -2.36 8.32 8.05
C ARG A 353 -2.07 9.36 6.98
N LEU A 354 -1.93 8.94 5.72
CA LEU A 354 -1.77 9.87 4.60
C LEU A 354 -3.01 10.76 4.46
N LEU A 355 -4.22 10.19 4.54
CA LEU A 355 -5.48 10.96 4.51
C LEU A 355 -5.58 11.94 5.69
N ASP A 356 -5.22 11.50 6.90
CA ASP A 356 -5.20 12.36 8.09
C ASP A 356 -4.17 13.50 7.98
N SER A 357 -3.04 13.25 7.33
CA SER A 357 -2.00 14.26 7.12
C SER A 357 -2.44 15.32 6.11
N ILE A 358 -3.13 14.92 5.04
CA ILE A 358 -3.61 15.86 4.01
C ILE A 358 -4.90 16.58 4.41
N SER A 359 -5.70 16.03 5.34
CA SER A 359 -6.91 16.68 5.85
C SER A 359 -6.60 17.82 6.81
N LYS A 360 -5.49 17.70 7.55
CA LYS A 360 -4.99 18.77 8.42
C LYS A 360 -4.43 19.93 7.58
N PRO A 361 -4.71 21.20 7.95
CA PRO A 361 -3.97 22.30 7.37
C PRO A 361 -2.48 22.09 7.68
N PRO A 362 -1.56 22.27 6.71
CA PRO A 362 -0.15 22.10 6.97
C PRO A 362 0.24 23.00 8.14
N ALA A 363 0.86 22.41 9.17
CA ALA A 363 1.48 23.18 10.24
C ALA A 363 2.44 24.17 9.58
N PHE A 364 2.19 25.45 9.80
CA PHE A 364 2.88 26.55 9.12
C PHE A 364 4.41 26.39 9.19
N PHE A 365 5.06 26.70 8.06
CA PHE A 365 6.42 27.23 8.03
C PHE A 365 6.34 28.76 7.97
#